data_AF-A0A960LP40-F1
#
_entry.id   AF-A0A960LP40-F1
#
_cell.length_a   1.000
_cell.length_b   1.000
_cell.length_c   1.000
_cell.angle_alpha   90.00
_cell.angle_beta   90.00
_cell.angle_gamma   90.00
#
_symmetry.space_group_name_H-M   'P 1'
#
loop_
_entity.id
_entity.type
_entity.pdbx_description
1 polymer ?
#
loop_
_entity_poly.entity_id
_entity_poly.type
_entity_poly.pdbx_seq_one_letter_code
_entity_poly.pdbx_strand_id
1 'polypeptide(L)'
;MSQASSKLLDSSSIRAWSTVRTWNNLVFLALDYVVAAIATGLALWFHFRYQDWGLSWWWHLPVWGAAVIINGCVTHRIGLMGHEASHNLLVPNRKWNDVLAELLCFYPVFGSLLQYRAKHLRHHLYPNDPDQDPNLGNGKAERLYAKFPMPKPSFIYHYYLKFFWPPFVFANLLDLLDVITIGSGMSPVPVRDATDEERQAGKHSKLVRVRATILGIAYLVALCLILRLVFPFGPTLLWPLVAGLYVVAVVVWKILPESAFFQGARLSIPIKQAALLRITCYTLLFSSLAVIRQVTGWDPTAAFLILWIVPLIYVFPYLMLLREVYQHANAGQGPLDNSRIIHADPFTRWAVLGYGNDFHLIHHIYPNIPQYALRGIHRQLMEESPAYRDGIEETRGILKPRTGAKETSLLDSLSDTGPMPHRSSLADDPSDA
;
A
#
# COMPACT_ATOMS: atom_id res chain seq x y z
N MET A 1 26.37 -6.79 -25.91
CA MET A 1 27.50 -6.38 -25.06
C MET A 1 26.93 -5.89 -23.74
N SER A 2 27.40 -6.46 -22.64
CA SER A 2 26.89 -6.26 -21.27
C SER A 2 27.18 -4.83 -20.78
N GLN A 3 26.14 -3.99 -20.66
CA GLN A 3 26.22 -2.82 -19.79
C GLN A 3 26.09 -3.31 -18.35
N ALA A 4 27.22 -3.68 -17.76
CA ALA A 4 27.32 -3.73 -16.31
C ALA A 4 26.98 -2.32 -15.80
N SER A 5 25.82 -2.17 -15.15
CA SER A 5 25.47 -0.97 -14.37
C SER A 5 26.67 -0.58 -13.52
N SER A 6 27.34 0.51 -13.88
CA SER A 6 28.34 1.10 -13.01
C SER A 6 27.56 1.60 -11.79
N LYS A 7 27.79 0.95 -10.64
CA LYS A 7 27.19 1.41 -9.39
C LYS A 7 27.60 2.87 -9.20
N LEU A 8 26.63 3.77 -9.08
CA LEU A 8 26.91 5.20 -8.91
C LEU A 8 27.62 5.49 -7.59
N LEU A 9 27.41 4.63 -6.59
CA LEU A 9 28.10 4.63 -5.31
C LEU A 9 29.10 3.47 -5.26
N ASP A 10 30.23 3.71 -4.63
CA ASP A 10 31.18 2.65 -4.28
C ASP A 10 30.60 1.69 -3.22
N SER A 11 31.23 0.53 -3.07
CA SER A 11 30.72 -0.50 -2.14
C SER A 11 30.81 -0.09 -0.67
N SER A 12 31.74 0.82 -0.32
CA SER A 12 31.90 1.39 1.02
C SER A 12 30.71 2.27 1.38
N SER A 13 30.36 3.20 0.50
CA SER A 13 29.21 4.10 0.64
C SER A 13 27.92 3.33 0.73
N ILE A 14 27.70 2.34 -0.16
CA ILE A 14 26.50 1.49 -0.10
C ILE A 14 26.39 0.80 1.26
N ARG A 15 27.47 0.20 1.78
CA ARG A 15 27.47 -0.46 3.09
C ARG A 15 27.17 0.53 4.22
N ALA A 16 27.74 1.73 4.19
CA ALA A 16 27.50 2.75 5.20
C ALA A 16 26.01 3.15 5.25
N TRP A 17 25.38 3.34 4.09
CA TRP A 17 23.98 3.76 3.99
C TRP A 17 22.98 2.62 4.23
N SER A 18 23.34 1.37 4.01
CA SER A 18 22.44 0.21 4.14
C SER A 18 22.14 -0.19 5.61
N THR A 19 22.69 0.53 6.60
CA THR A 19 22.52 0.17 8.01
C THR A 19 21.12 0.52 8.50
N VAL A 20 20.32 -0.50 8.84
CA VAL A 20 18.96 -0.34 9.37
C VAL A 20 18.99 0.08 10.84
N ARG A 21 18.53 1.31 11.11
CA ARG A 21 18.22 1.86 12.43
C ARG A 21 16.79 1.52 12.83
N THR A 22 16.61 0.37 13.48
CA THR A 22 15.30 -0.14 13.96
C THR A 22 14.45 0.93 14.66
N TRP A 23 15.06 1.70 15.57
CA TRP A 23 14.33 2.68 16.37
C TRP A 23 13.67 3.77 15.52
N ASN A 24 14.31 4.22 14.45
CA ASN A 24 13.73 5.22 13.55
C ASN A 24 12.41 4.73 12.96
N ASN A 25 12.41 3.51 12.42
CA ASN A 25 11.23 2.91 11.79
C ASN A 25 10.11 2.66 12.80
N LEU A 26 10.45 2.15 13.99
CA LEU A 26 9.45 1.88 15.04
C LEU A 26 8.84 3.18 15.58
N VAL A 27 9.63 4.23 15.76
CA VAL A 27 9.12 5.56 16.18
C VAL A 27 8.21 6.13 15.12
N PHE A 28 8.61 6.09 13.84
CA PHE A 28 7.76 6.56 12.74
C PHE A 28 6.42 5.83 12.69
N LEU A 29 6.45 4.50 12.79
CA LEU A 29 5.24 3.70 12.81
C LEU A 29 4.38 4.00 14.05
N ALA A 30 4.99 4.13 15.23
CA ALA A 30 4.28 4.48 16.46
C ALA A 30 3.62 5.86 16.36
N LEU A 31 4.30 6.85 15.77
CA LEU A 31 3.74 8.19 15.56
C LEU A 31 2.51 8.14 14.65
N ASP A 32 2.54 7.36 13.58
CA ASP A 32 1.37 7.15 12.72
C ASP A 32 0.18 6.59 13.50
N TYR A 33 0.39 5.55 14.32
CA TYR A 33 -0.65 4.99 15.18
C TYR A 33 -1.16 5.99 16.22
N VAL A 34 -0.29 6.81 16.82
CA VAL A 34 -0.68 7.87 17.75
C VAL A 34 -1.55 8.91 17.05
N VAL A 35 -1.21 9.32 15.84
CA VAL A 35 -2.03 10.26 15.06
C VAL A 35 -3.41 9.68 14.77
N ALA A 36 -3.50 8.41 14.35
CA ALA A 36 -4.79 7.75 14.14
C ALA A 36 -5.62 7.63 15.43
N ALA A 37 -4.96 7.29 16.55
CA ALA A 37 -5.62 7.19 17.85
C ALA A 37 -6.16 8.55 18.32
N ILE A 38 -5.39 9.64 18.13
CA ILE A 38 -5.83 11.01 18.45
C ILE A 38 -6.99 11.41 17.56
N ALA A 39 -6.89 11.24 16.24
CA ALA A 39 -7.95 11.63 15.31
C ALA A 39 -9.27 10.89 15.60
N THR A 40 -9.19 9.57 15.84
CA THR A 40 -10.32 8.74 16.21
C THR A 40 -10.88 9.12 17.59
N GLY A 41 -10.00 9.31 18.58
CA GLY A 41 -10.37 9.69 19.93
C GLY A 41 -11.06 11.05 20.00
N LEU A 42 -10.60 12.05 19.25
CA LEU A 42 -11.23 13.35 19.15
C LEU A 42 -12.61 13.28 18.48
N ALA A 43 -12.76 12.49 17.41
CA ALA A 43 -14.05 12.29 16.75
C ALA A 43 -15.08 11.59 17.66
N LEU A 44 -14.63 10.61 18.45
CA LEU A 44 -15.45 9.94 19.44
C LEU A 44 -15.78 10.84 20.63
N TRP A 45 -14.81 11.60 21.13
CA TRP A 45 -15.03 12.56 22.20
C TRP A 45 -16.06 13.61 21.79
N PHE A 46 -15.96 14.14 20.56
CA PHE A 46 -16.98 15.00 19.99
C PHE A 46 -18.36 14.32 19.96
N HIS A 47 -18.43 13.07 19.48
CA HIS A 47 -19.69 12.32 19.39
C HIS A 47 -20.42 12.20 20.73
N PHE A 48 -19.69 12.05 21.83
CA PHE A 48 -20.27 11.94 23.17
C PHE A 48 -20.54 13.29 23.85
N ARG A 49 -20.06 14.41 23.31
CA ARG A 49 -20.09 15.73 23.99
C ARG A 49 -20.76 16.85 23.21
N TYR A 50 -21.05 16.65 21.92
CA TYR A 50 -21.57 17.73 21.06
C TYR A 50 -22.86 18.38 21.57
N GLN A 51 -23.75 17.62 22.22
CA GLN A 51 -25.00 18.14 22.80
C GLN A 51 -24.74 19.05 24.00
N ASP A 52 -23.72 18.74 24.82
CA ASP A 52 -23.33 19.57 25.97
C ASP A 52 -22.84 20.96 25.55
N TRP A 53 -22.39 21.07 24.30
CA TRP A 53 -21.95 22.34 23.69
C TRP A 53 -23.07 23.03 22.91
N GLY A 54 -24.31 22.51 22.96
CA GLY A 54 -25.44 23.06 22.20
C GLY A 54 -25.27 22.94 20.68
N LEU A 55 -24.38 22.05 20.20
CA LEU A 55 -24.15 21.86 18.77
C LEU A 55 -25.19 20.91 18.17
N SER A 56 -25.56 21.16 16.92
CA SER A 56 -26.42 20.25 16.15
C SER A 56 -25.65 19.00 15.70
N TRP A 57 -26.39 17.94 15.39
CA TRP A 57 -25.80 16.68 14.89
C TRP A 57 -24.99 16.88 13.60
N TRP A 58 -25.32 17.88 12.77
CA TRP A 58 -24.65 18.16 11.51
C TRP A 58 -23.15 18.45 11.65
N TRP A 59 -22.68 18.85 12.84
CA TRP A 59 -21.26 19.02 13.12
C TRP A 59 -20.45 17.71 13.10
N HIS A 60 -21.10 16.54 13.12
CA HIS A 60 -20.41 15.28 12.86
C HIS A 60 -19.80 15.24 11.47
N LEU A 61 -20.42 15.86 10.46
CA LEU A 61 -19.91 15.83 9.08
C LEU A 61 -18.49 16.40 8.97
N PRO A 62 -18.20 17.66 9.39
CA PRO A 62 -16.84 18.18 9.32
C PRO A 62 -15.88 17.48 10.31
N VAL A 63 -16.33 17.12 11.52
CA VAL A 63 -15.44 16.53 12.54
C VAL A 63 -15.04 15.10 12.17
N TRP A 64 -16.01 14.24 11.87
CA TRP A 64 -15.75 12.86 11.46
C TRP A 64 -15.14 12.82 10.06
N GLY A 65 -15.54 13.71 9.15
CA GLY A 65 -14.93 13.85 7.84
C GLY A 65 -13.43 14.16 7.93
N ALA A 66 -13.03 15.06 8.82
CA ALA A 66 -11.61 15.34 9.08
C ALA A 66 -10.88 14.11 9.62
N ALA A 67 -11.47 13.38 10.57
CA ALA A 67 -10.88 12.15 11.11
C ALA A 67 -10.75 11.06 10.03
N VAL A 68 -11.73 10.93 9.13
CA VAL A 68 -11.67 10.00 7.99
C VAL A 68 -10.49 10.30 7.09
N ILE A 69 -10.29 11.58 6.74
CA ILE A 69 -9.17 12.00 5.89
C ILE A 69 -7.84 11.72 6.60
N ILE A 70 -7.70 12.10 7.87
CA ILE A 70 -6.47 11.89 8.65
C ILE A 70 -6.16 10.40 8.78
N ASN A 71 -7.13 9.57 9.16
CA ASN A 71 -6.94 8.11 9.27
C ASN A 71 -6.62 7.49 7.90
N GLY A 72 -7.13 8.05 6.82
CA GLY A 72 -6.79 7.66 5.45
C GLY A 72 -5.33 7.96 5.09
N CYS A 73 -4.85 9.16 5.42
CA CYS A 73 -3.45 9.52 5.29
C CYS A 73 -2.56 8.61 6.15
N VAL A 74 -2.95 8.34 7.40
CA VAL A 74 -2.20 7.49 8.31
C VAL A 74 -2.14 6.04 7.82
N THR A 75 -3.27 5.44 7.43
CA THR A 75 -3.29 4.07 6.90
C THR A 75 -2.46 3.96 5.62
N HIS A 76 -2.45 5.00 4.77
CA HIS A 76 -1.56 5.05 3.61
C HIS A 76 -0.09 5.04 4.03
N ARG A 77 0.29 5.87 5.00
CA ARG A 77 1.66 5.93 5.54
C ARG A 77 2.09 4.62 6.20
N ILE A 78 1.20 3.95 6.92
CA ILE A 78 1.43 2.59 7.45
C ILE A 78 1.72 1.61 6.29
N GLY A 79 0.99 1.72 5.17
CA GLY A 79 1.27 0.99 3.94
C GLY A 79 2.65 1.30 3.33
N LEU A 80 3.12 2.56 3.39
CA LEU A 80 4.46 2.96 2.97
C LEU A 80 5.56 2.35 3.86
N MET A 81 5.32 2.21 5.16
CA MET A 81 6.24 1.46 6.03
C MET A 81 6.22 -0.04 5.70
N GLY A 82 5.06 -0.59 5.33
CA GLY A 82 4.93 -1.95 4.79
C GLY A 82 5.71 -2.14 3.47
N HIS A 83 5.78 -1.11 2.63
CA HIS A 83 6.63 -1.08 1.43
C HIS A 83 8.12 -1.21 1.79
N GLU A 84 8.62 -0.46 2.77
CA GLU A 84 10.00 -0.62 3.27
C GLU A 84 10.24 -2.03 3.82
N ALA A 85 9.28 -2.57 4.57
CA ALA A 85 9.36 -3.92 5.11
C ALA A 85 9.38 -5.01 4.03
N SER A 86 8.84 -4.73 2.84
CA SER A 86 8.90 -5.65 1.70
C SER A 86 10.33 -5.90 1.21
N HIS A 87 11.22 -4.92 1.43
CA HIS A 87 12.68 -5.01 1.18
C HIS A 87 13.48 -5.50 2.39
N ASN A 88 12.81 -5.93 3.47
CA ASN A 88 13.42 -6.31 4.75
C ASN A 88 14.11 -5.15 5.49
N LEU A 89 13.61 -3.92 5.32
CA LEU A 89 14.20 -2.72 5.91
C LEU A 89 13.47 -2.22 7.17
N LEU A 90 12.46 -2.93 7.67
CA LEU A 90 11.76 -2.53 8.91
C LEU A 90 12.64 -2.74 10.13
N VAL A 91 13.18 -3.96 10.30
CA VAL A 91 14.15 -4.33 11.34
C VAL A 91 15.19 -5.30 10.77
N PRO A 92 16.43 -5.36 11.29
CA PRO A 92 17.52 -6.18 10.73
C PRO A 92 17.23 -7.69 10.67
N ASN A 93 16.46 -8.22 11.62
CA ASN A 93 16.11 -9.63 11.65
C ASN A 93 14.92 -9.90 10.71
N ARG A 94 15.14 -10.67 9.64
CA ARG A 94 14.11 -10.94 8.61
C ARG A 94 12.83 -11.60 9.15
N LYS A 95 12.95 -12.50 10.14
CA LYS A 95 11.78 -13.11 10.79
C LYS A 95 10.94 -12.06 11.49
N TRP A 96 11.56 -11.20 12.29
CA TRP A 96 10.86 -10.12 12.98
C TRP A 96 10.38 -9.02 12.04
N ASN A 97 11.10 -8.74 10.94
CA ASN A 97 10.63 -7.86 9.88
C ASN A 97 9.29 -8.34 9.36
N ASP A 98 9.18 -9.62 8.98
CA ASP A 98 7.96 -10.16 8.38
C ASP A 98 6.81 -10.23 9.39
N VAL A 99 7.09 -10.62 10.64
CA VAL A 99 6.07 -10.62 11.72
C VAL A 99 5.55 -9.21 11.99
N LEU A 100 6.43 -8.23 12.16
CA LEU A 100 6.04 -6.85 12.45
C LEU A 100 5.38 -6.18 11.24
N ALA A 101 5.82 -6.49 10.02
CA ALA A 101 5.19 -6.00 8.80
C ALA A 101 3.76 -6.50 8.68
N GLU A 102 3.53 -7.80 8.86
CA GLU A 102 2.18 -8.36 8.84
C GLU A 102 1.31 -7.73 9.95
N LEU A 103 1.78 -7.71 11.20
CA LEU A 103 0.99 -7.21 12.34
C LEU A 103 0.72 -5.72 12.30
N LEU A 104 1.73 -4.91 11.98
CA LEU A 104 1.69 -3.46 12.18
C LEU A 104 1.54 -2.68 10.88
N CYS A 105 1.71 -3.31 9.72
CA CYS A 105 1.59 -2.63 8.42
C CYS A 105 0.47 -3.21 7.57
N PHE A 106 0.43 -4.54 7.38
CA PHE A 106 -0.48 -5.16 6.42
C PHE A 106 -1.84 -5.54 7.01
N TYR A 107 -1.93 -6.16 8.18
CA TYR A 107 -3.23 -6.50 8.78
C TYR A 107 -4.12 -5.29 9.10
N PRO A 108 -3.61 -4.15 9.60
CA PRO A 108 -4.43 -2.95 9.84
C PRO A 108 -5.12 -2.42 8.59
N VAL A 109 -4.54 -2.68 7.40
CA VAL A 109 -5.09 -2.28 6.10
C VAL A 109 -5.68 -3.47 5.33
N PHE A 110 -5.93 -4.59 6.01
CA PHE A 110 -6.46 -5.83 5.44
C PHE A 110 -5.64 -6.42 4.27
N GLY A 111 -4.34 -6.15 4.24
CA GLY A 111 -3.39 -6.60 3.21
C GLY A 111 -2.54 -7.81 3.61
N SER A 112 -1.52 -8.09 2.77
CA SER A 112 -0.54 -9.16 2.99
C SER A 112 0.85 -8.74 2.52
N LEU A 113 1.85 -8.91 3.38
CA LEU A 113 3.25 -8.69 3.01
C LEU A 113 3.67 -9.60 1.86
N LEU A 114 3.29 -10.88 1.94
CA LEU A 114 3.64 -11.88 0.93
C LEU A 114 3.19 -11.47 -0.49
N GLN A 115 1.90 -11.16 -0.65
CA GLN A 115 1.34 -10.75 -1.95
C GLN A 115 1.93 -9.42 -2.41
N TYR A 116 2.06 -8.46 -1.50
CA TYR A 116 2.62 -7.15 -1.81
C TYR A 116 4.07 -7.25 -2.26
N ARG A 117 4.91 -8.00 -1.53
CA ARG A 117 6.33 -8.23 -1.87
C ARG A 117 6.47 -8.91 -3.24
N ALA A 118 5.64 -9.91 -3.54
CA ALA A 118 5.63 -10.59 -4.84
C ALA A 118 5.40 -9.58 -5.98
N LYS A 119 4.37 -8.74 -5.85
CA LYS A 119 4.04 -7.69 -6.81
C LYS A 119 5.17 -6.65 -6.90
N HIS A 120 5.58 -6.14 -5.75
CA HIS A 120 6.49 -5.00 -5.67
C HIS A 120 7.89 -5.32 -6.19
N LEU A 121 8.46 -6.47 -5.84
CA LEU A 121 9.79 -6.87 -6.35
C LEU A 121 9.81 -7.06 -7.86
N ARG A 122 8.70 -7.50 -8.46
CA ARG A 122 8.60 -7.62 -9.91
C ARG A 122 8.51 -6.25 -10.59
N HIS A 123 7.83 -5.28 -9.97
CA HIS A 123 7.85 -3.89 -10.44
C HIS A 123 9.26 -3.29 -10.42
N HIS A 124 10.09 -3.57 -9.41
CA HIS A 124 11.51 -3.16 -9.39
C HIS A 124 12.35 -3.76 -10.52
N LEU A 125 12.01 -4.97 -10.98
CA LEU A 125 12.74 -5.64 -12.07
C LEU A 125 12.34 -5.09 -13.45
N TYR A 126 11.08 -4.72 -13.62
CA TYR A 126 10.51 -4.27 -14.89
C TYR A 126 9.67 -3.02 -14.69
N PRO A 127 10.25 -1.90 -14.20
CA PRO A 127 9.48 -0.71 -13.90
C PRO A 127 8.97 -0.09 -15.20
N ASN A 128 7.68 0.25 -15.24
CA ASN A 128 7.01 0.88 -16.38
C ASN A 128 7.03 0.04 -17.68
N ASP A 129 7.35 -1.25 -17.61
CA ASP A 129 7.24 -2.18 -18.73
C ASP A 129 5.75 -2.57 -18.91
N PRO A 130 5.12 -2.24 -20.06
CA PRO A 130 3.69 -2.46 -20.27
C PRO A 130 3.22 -3.91 -20.08
N ASP A 131 4.10 -4.87 -20.41
CA ASP A 131 3.76 -6.29 -20.42
C ASP A 131 4.21 -7.00 -19.14
N GLN A 132 5.28 -6.50 -18.51
CA GLN A 132 5.93 -7.17 -17.40
C GLN A 132 5.68 -6.54 -16.04
N ASP A 133 5.43 -5.23 -15.96
CA ASP A 133 5.17 -4.54 -14.71
C ASP A 133 3.80 -4.95 -14.14
N PRO A 134 3.74 -5.56 -12.94
CA PRO A 134 2.46 -5.97 -12.36
C PRO A 134 1.62 -4.80 -11.85
N ASN A 135 2.15 -3.58 -11.82
CA ASN A 135 1.36 -2.37 -11.65
C ASN A 135 0.59 -2.00 -12.92
N LEU A 136 1.03 -2.50 -14.08
CA LEU A 136 0.52 -2.15 -15.39
C LEU A 136 -0.45 -3.19 -16.01
N GLY A 137 -0.29 -4.48 -15.71
CA GLY A 137 -1.01 -5.56 -16.38
C GLY A 137 -2.56 -5.51 -16.41
N ASN A 138 -3.15 -6.31 -17.32
CA ASN A 138 -4.61 -6.51 -17.55
C ASN A 138 -5.40 -5.24 -17.93
N GLY A 139 -4.89 -4.41 -18.86
CA GLY A 139 -5.59 -3.23 -19.38
C GLY A 139 -5.73 -2.07 -18.38
N LYS A 140 -5.16 -2.18 -17.17
CA LYS A 140 -5.15 -1.12 -16.15
C LYS A 140 -4.07 -0.07 -16.45
N ALA A 141 -2.91 -0.47 -16.98
CA ALA A 141 -1.92 0.46 -17.53
C ALA A 141 -2.43 1.25 -18.72
N GLU A 142 -3.09 0.58 -19.65
CA GLU A 142 -3.74 1.25 -20.78
C GLU A 142 -4.74 2.30 -20.29
N ARG A 143 -5.46 2.03 -19.20
CA ARG A 143 -6.42 3.01 -18.64
C ARG A 143 -5.77 4.13 -17.83
N LEU A 144 -4.68 3.85 -17.11
CA LEU A 144 -4.07 4.77 -16.16
C LEU A 144 -2.91 5.57 -16.77
N TYR A 145 -1.97 4.88 -17.42
CA TYR A 145 -0.74 5.46 -17.98
C TYR A 145 -0.86 5.86 -19.45
N ALA A 146 -1.68 5.21 -20.28
CA ALA A 146 -1.78 5.60 -21.70
C ALA A 146 -2.36 7.00 -21.90
N LYS A 147 -3.03 7.54 -20.87
CA LYS A 147 -3.53 8.91 -20.88
C LYS A 147 -2.45 9.96 -20.60
N PHE A 148 -1.25 9.54 -20.24
CA PHE A 148 -0.11 10.41 -20.05
C PHE A 148 0.79 10.41 -21.29
N PRO A 149 1.30 11.58 -21.71
CA PRO A 149 1.15 12.88 -21.06
C PRO A 149 -0.27 13.44 -21.12
N MET A 150 -0.72 14.01 -20.00
CA MET A 150 -2.11 14.46 -19.82
C MET A 150 -2.16 15.98 -19.66
N PRO A 151 -3.05 16.70 -20.38
CA PRO A 151 -3.23 18.14 -20.16
C PRO A 151 -3.56 18.46 -18.69
N LYS A 152 -3.02 19.56 -18.16
CA LYS A 152 -3.20 19.97 -16.75
C LYS A 152 -4.67 19.97 -16.28
N PRO A 153 -5.64 20.52 -17.04
CA PRO A 153 -7.04 20.50 -16.61
C PRO A 153 -7.61 19.09 -16.53
N SER A 154 -7.22 18.22 -17.46
CA SER A 154 -7.61 16.80 -17.47
C SER A 154 -7.04 16.08 -16.24
N PHE A 155 -5.80 16.37 -15.87
CA PHE A 155 -5.19 15.79 -14.67
C PHE A 155 -5.94 16.21 -13.40
N ILE A 156 -6.21 17.51 -13.24
CA ILE A 156 -6.98 18.04 -12.11
C ILE A 156 -8.37 17.39 -12.06
N TYR A 157 -9.06 17.32 -13.20
CA TYR A 157 -10.37 16.70 -13.26
C TYR A 157 -10.34 15.22 -12.86
N HIS A 158 -9.44 14.42 -13.45
CA HIS A 158 -9.43 12.96 -13.22
C HIS A 158 -8.91 12.57 -11.84
N TYR A 159 -7.89 13.25 -11.33
CA TYR A 159 -7.21 12.84 -10.11
C TYR A 159 -7.63 13.66 -8.89
N TYR A 160 -8.10 14.90 -9.02
CA TYR A 160 -8.55 15.70 -7.86
C TYR A 160 -10.07 15.85 -7.76
N LEU A 161 -10.82 15.80 -8.86
CA LEU A 161 -12.28 16.01 -8.82
C LEU A 161 -13.05 14.69 -8.95
N LYS A 162 -12.80 13.93 -10.01
CA LYS A 162 -13.49 12.66 -10.33
C LYS A 162 -13.21 11.58 -9.28
N PHE A 163 -12.08 11.64 -8.58
CA PHE A 163 -11.76 10.69 -7.53
C PHE A 163 -12.83 10.67 -6.41
N PHE A 164 -13.42 11.82 -6.08
CA PHE A 164 -14.48 11.90 -5.07
C PHE A 164 -15.85 11.43 -5.57
N TRP A 165 -15.97 11.05 -6.85
CA TRP A 165 -17.20 10.51 -7.43
C TRP A 165 -17.38 9.04 -7.03
N PRO A 166 -18.44 8.66 -6.29
CA PRO A 166 -18.55 7.31 -5.72
C PRO A 166 -18.41 6.15 -6.73
N PRO A 167 -19.00 6.21 -7.94
CA PRO A 167 -18.81 5.15 -8.95
C PRO A 167 -17.35 4.88 -9.31
N PHE A 168 -16.50 5.91 -9.35
CA PHE A 168 -15.07 5.75 -9.63
C PHE A 168 -14.35 5.03 -8.49
N VAL A 169 -14.69 5.36 -7.24
CA VAL A 169 -14.11 4.72 -6.06
C VAL A 169 -14.50 3.23 -5.99
N PHE A 170 -15.77 2.91 -6.23
CA PHE A 170 -16.23 1.52 -6.22
C PHE A 170 -15.55 0.67 -7.30
N ALA A 171 -15.35 1.20 -8.50
CA ALA A 171 -14.63 0.50 -9.56
C ALA A 171 -13.18 0.19 -9.14
N ASN A 172 -12.47 1.17 -8.57
CA ASN A 172 -11.10 0.96 -8.05
C ASN A 172 -11.06 -0.02 -6.88
N LEU A 173 -12.07 -0.02 -6.00
CA LEU A 173 -12.16 -0.97 -4.90
C LEU A 173 -12.33 -2.40 -5.40
N LEU A 174 -13.22 -2.64 -6.35
CA LEU A 174 -13.41 -3.97 -6.96
C LEU A 174 -12.11 -4.44 -7.62
N ASP A 175 -11.44 -3.54 -8.31
CA ASP A 175 -10.14 -3.79 -8.94
C ASP A 175 -9.05 -4.15 -7.92
N LEU A 176 -9.03 -3.48 -6.77
CA LEU A 176 -8.12 -3.76 -5.66
C LEU A 176 -8.45 -5.09 -4.99
N LEU A 177 -9.74 -5.37 -4.76
CA LEU A 177 -10.21 -6.63 -4.19
C LEU A 177 -9.83 -7.80 -5.07
N ASP A 178 -9.98 -7.70 -6.39
CA ASP A 178 -9.55 -8.72 -7.34
C ASP A 178 -8.05 -9.03 -7.25
N VAL A 179 -7.22 -8.00 -7.10
CA VAL A 179 -5.76 -8.17 -6.94
C VAL A 179 -5.42 -8.80 -5.59
N ILE A 180 -6.02 -8.33 -4.50
CA ILE A 180 -5.75 -8.80 -3.13
C ILE A 180 -6.29 -10.23 -2.89
N THR A 181 -7.50 -10.53 -3.38
CA THR A 181 -8.20 -11.78 -3.06
C THR A 181 -7.93 -12.89 -4.06
N ILE A 182 -7.90 -12.54 -5.35
CA ILE A 182 -7.93 -13.50 -6.46
C ILE A 182 -6.55 -13.59 -7.14
N GLY A 183 -5.66 -12.61 -6.93
CA GLY A 183 -4.34 -12.55 -7.55
C GLY A 183 -4.39 -12.42 -9.07
N SER A 184 -5.47 -11.85 -9.62
CA SER A 184 -5.59 -11.61 -11.06
C SER A 184 -4.48 -10.67 -11.55
N GLY A 185 -3.79 -11.07 -12.62
CA GLY A 185 -2.65 -10.32 -13.19
C GLY A 185 -1.27 -10.72 -12.67
N MET A 186 -1.20 -11.47 -11.56
CA MET A 186 0.04 -12.14 -11.17
C MET A 186 0.18 -13.43 -11.98
N SER A 187 0.71 -13.31 -13.21
CA SER A 187 1.21 -14.48 -13.93
C SER A 187 2.28 -15.13 -13.04
N PRO A 188 2.20 -16.44 -12.71
CA PRO A 188 3.19 -17.10 -11.88
C PRO A 188 4.52 -17.10 -12.62
N VAL A 189 5.46 -16.26 -12.21
CA VAL A 189 6.81 -16.22 -12.80
C VAL A 189 7.74 -17.10 -11.97
N PRO A 190 8.67 -17.85 -12.60
CA PRO A 190 9.52 -18.79 -11.91
C PRO A 190 10.50 -18.01 -11.04
N VAL A 191 10.42 -18.19 -9.73
CA VAL A 191 11.50 -17.78 -8.83
C VAL A 191 12.77 -18.44 -9.37
N ARG A 192 13.87 -17.69 -9.55
CA ARG A 192 15.13 -18.23 -10.09
C ARG A 192 15.66 -19.40 -9.25
N ASP A 193 15.25 -19.43 -7.98
CA ASP A 193 15.49 -20.48 -6.99
C ASP A 193 14.20 -21.23 -6.59
N ALA A 194 13.19 -21.26 -7.47
CA ALA A 194 11.98 -22.06 -7.27
C ALA A 194 12.36 -23.53 -7.25
N THR A 195 11.99 -24.22 -6.17
CA THR A 195 11.95 -25.68 -6.11
C THR A 195 11.01 -26.21 -7.20
N ASP A 196 11.21 -27.47 -7.61
CA ASP A 196 10.36 -28.09 -8.63
C ASP A 196 8.88 -28.17 -8.19
N GLU A 197 8.60 -28.20 -6.88
CA GLU A 197 7.27 -28.10 -6.29
C GLU A 197 6.62 -26.72 -6.53
N GLU A 198 7.36 -25.62 -6.37
CA GLU A 198 6.89 -24.25 -6.63
C GLU A 198 6.57 -24.04 -8.13
N ARG A 199 7.35 -24.66 -9.04
CA ARG A 199 7.08 -24.64 -10.49
C ARG A 199 5.83 -25.44 -10.85
N GLN A 200 5.61 -26.58 -10.19
CA GLN A 200 4.40 -27.40 -10.36
C GLN A 200 3.15 -26.68 -9.84
N ALA A 201 3.26 -25.88 -8.77
CA ALA A 201 2.13 -25.13 -8.20
C ALA A 201 1.53 -24.07 -9.15
N GLY A 202 2.31 -23.57 -10.12
CA GLY A 202 1.83 -22.73 -11.21
C GLY A 202 0.77 -23.40 -12.10
N LYS A 203 0.75 -24.74 -12.16
CA LYS A 203 -0.20 -25.56 -12.93
C LYS A 203 -1.54 -25.80 -12.21
N HIS A 204 -1.63 -25.51 -10.91
CA HIS A 204 -2.90 -25.66 -10.19
C HIS A 204 -3.90 -24.56 -10.56
N SER A 205 -5.19 -24.92 -10.62
CA SER A 205 -6.25 -23.97 -10.96
C SER A 205 -6.31 -22.80 -9.97
N LYS A 206 -6.71 -21.62 -10.45
CA LYS A 206 -6.85 -20.39 -9.65
C LYS A 206 -7.62 -20.63 -8.35
N LEU A 207 -8.67 -21.46 -8.41
CA LEU A 207 -9.51 -21.83 -7.29
C LEU A 207 -8.74 -22.55 -6.18
N VAL A 208 -7.75 -23.40 -6.51
CA VAL A 208 -6.91 -24.12 -5.53
C VAL A 208 -6.05 -23.14 -4.72
N ARG A 209 -5.48 -22.13 -5.39
CA ARG A 209 -4.54 -21.16 -4.79
C ARG A 209 -5.19 -20.15 -3.86
N VAL A 210 -6.50 -19.95 -3.97
CA VAL A 210 -7.27 -18.96 -3.18
C VAL A 210 -8.17 -19.61 -2.11
N ARG A 211 -8.12 -20.93 -1.94
CA ARG A 211 -8.99 -21.65 -0.97
C ARG A 211 -8.81 -21.13 0.44
N ALA A 212 -7.58 -20.94 0.89
CA ALA A 212 -7.30 -20.41 2.22
C ALA A 212 -7.87 -18.99 2.41
N THR A 213 -7.82 -18.15 1.36
CA THR A 213 -8.42 -16.82 1.37
C THR A 213 -9.95 -16.88 1.48
N ILE A 214 -10.60 -17.74 0.68
CA ILE A 214 -12.06 -17.93 0.72
C ILE A 214 -12.49 -18.42 2.11
N LEU A 215 -11.81 -19.41 2.67
CA LEU A 215 -12.07 -19.91 4.02
C LEU A 215 -11.86 -18.82 5.07
N GLY A 216 -10.84 -17.98 4.91
CA GLY A 216 -10.61 -16.82 5.78
C GLY A 216 -11.75 -15.82 5.75
N ILE A 217 -12.26 -15.48 4.56
CA ILE A 217 -13.42 -14.60 4.40
C ILE A 217 -14.66 -15.22 5.05
N ALA A 218 -14.95 -16.50 4.77
CA ALA A 218 -16.08 -17.22 5.36
C ALA A 218 -15.99 -17.25 6.89
N TYR A 219 -14.80 -17.46 7.44
CA TYR A 219 -14.54 -17.39 8.87
C TYR A 219 -14.88 -16.00 9.46
N LEU A 220 -14.42 -14.92 8.82
CA LEU A 220 -14.70 -13.56 9.30
C LEU A 220 -16.19 -13.22 9.23
N VAL A 221 -16.88 -13.64 8.15
CA VAL A 221 -18.32 -13.46 8.04
C VAL A 221 -19.04 -14.22 9.15
N ALA A 222 -18.70 -15.49 9.38
CA ALA A 222 -19.29 -16.30 10.45
C ALA A 222 -19.03 -15.67 11.83
N LEU A 223 -17.80 -15.21 12.10
CA LEU A 223 -17.45 -14.53 13.34
C LEU A 223 -18.31 -13.28 13.56
N CYS A 224 -18.41 -12.40 12.57
CA CYS A 224 -19.22 -11.18 12.66
C CYS A 224 -20.71 -11.49 12.86
N LEU A 225 -21.24 -12.53 12.19
CA LEU A 225 -22.62 -12.97 12.38
C LEU A 225 -22.85 -13.50 13.80
N ILE A 226 -21.96 -14.34 14.34
CA ILE A 226 -22.05 -14.80 15.73
C ILE A 226 -22.01 -13.62 16.70
N LEU A 227 -21.02 -12.72 16.55
CA LEU A 227 -20.87 -11.54 17.40
C LEU A 227 -22.06 -10.57 17.33
N ARG A 228 -22.83 -10.57 16.23
CA ARG A 228 -24.02 -9.71 16.10
C ARG A 228 -25.30 -10.39 16.55
N LEU A 229 -25.54 -11.61 16.09
CA LEU A 229 -26.80 -12.32 16.26
C LEU A 229 -26.90 -13.03 17.61
N VAL A 230 -25.78 -13.51 18.16
CA VAL A 230 -25.76 -14.21 19.45
C VAL A 230 -25.63 -13.23 20.62
N PHE A 231 -25.14 -12.01 20.39
CA PHE A 231 -24.93 -11.01 21.43
C PHE A 231 -26.13 -10.79 22.39
N PRO A 232 -27.40 -10.73 21.92
CA PRO A 232 -28.56 -10.55 22.81
C PRO A 232 -28.82 -11.73 23.76
N PHE A 233 -28.28 -12.92 23.48
CA PHE A 233 -28.47 -14.13 24.29
C PHE A 233 -27.47 -14.24 25.46
N GLY A 234 -26.60 -13.24 25.62
CA GLY A 234 -25.69 -13.13 26.75
C GLY A 234 -24.31 -13.80 26.57
N PRO A 235 -23.34 -13.43 27.42
CA PRO A 235 -21.94 -13.84 27.27
C PRO A 235 -21.69 -15.33 27.45
N THR A 236 -22.53 -16.02 28.23
CA THR A 236 -22.43 -17.44 28.52
C THR A 236 -22.63 -18.31 27.29
N LEU A 237 -23.41 -17.83 26.30
CA LEU A 237 -23.56 -18.49 25.01
C LEU A 237 -22.59 -17.93 23.96
N LEU A 238 -22.40 -16.61 23.94
CA LEU A 238 -21.60 -15.93 22.91
C LEU A 238 -20.14 -16.39 22.90
N TRP A 239 -19.45 -16.30 24.04
CA TRP A 239 -18.00 -16.51 24.08
C TRP A 239 -17.59 -17.96 23.82
N PRO A 240 -18.30 -19.00 24.30
CA PRO A 240 -18.04 -20.37 23.89
C PRO A 240 -18.18 -20.61 22.38
N LEU A 241 -19.16 -19.98 21.71
CA LEU A 241 -19.31 -20.11 20.26
C LEU A 241 -18.18 -19.43 19.49
N VAL A 242 -17.75 -18.23 19.92
CA VAL A 242 -16.59 -17.54 19.34
C VAL A 242 -15.31 -18.37 19.52
N ALA A 243 -15.09 -18.90 20.72
CA ALA A 243 -13.94 -19.76 21.01
C ALA A 243 -13.98 -21.06 20.19
N GLY A 244 -15.15 -21.70 20.09
CA GLY A 244 -15.35 -22.90 19.28
C GLY A 244 -15.07 -22.65 17.79
N LEU A 245 -15.59 -21.56 17.23
CA LEU A 245 -15.31 -21.16 15.84
C LEU A 245 -13.81 -20.94 15.62
N TYR A 246 -13.12 -20.26 16.54
CA TYR A 246 -11.68 -20.04 16.46
C TYR A 246 -10.88 -21.34 16.53
N VAL A 247 -11.23 -22.27 17.42
CA VAL A 247 -10.59 -23.60 17.52
C VAL A 247 -10.75 -24.37 16.21
N VAL A 248 -11.96 -24.37 15.62
CA VAL A 248 -12.21 -24.99 14.30
C VAL A 248 -11.31 -24.37 13.23
N ALA A 249 -11.20 -23.04 13.19
CA ALA A 249 -10.33 -22.36 12.24
C ALA A 249 -8.85 -22.75 12.44
N VAL A 250 -8.35 -22.80 13.68
CA VAL A 250 -6.97 -23.22 13.96
C VAL A 250 -6.71 -24.64 13.45
N VAL A 251 -7.63 -25.58 13.68
CA VAL A 251 -7.52 -26.97 13.21
C VAL A 251 -7.51 -27.02 11.67
N VAL A 252 -8.45 -26.35 11.03
CA VAL A 252 -8.54 -26.29 9.55
C VAL A 252 -7.25 -25.73 8.95
N TRP A 253 -6.72 -24.62 9.45
CA TRP A 253 -5.49 -24.01 8.91
C TRP A 253 -4.23 -24.85 9.12
N LYS A 254 -4.17 -25.63 10.21
CA LYS A 254 -3.05 -26.56 10.44
C LYS A 254 -3.07 -27.72 9.43
N ILE A 255 -4.25 -28.26 9.12
CA ILE A 255 -4.43 -29.42 8.25
C ILE A 255 -4.36 -29.04 6.76
N LEU A 256 -4.78 -27.82 6.38
CA LEU A 256 -4.74 -27.36 4.99
C LEU A 256 -3.33 -27.54 4.37
N PRO A 257 -3.20 -28.07 3.15
CA PRO A 257 -1.90 -28.18 2.49
C PRO A 257 -1.36 -26.81 2.10
N GLU A 258 -0.04 -26.64 2.02
CA GLU A 258 0.58 -25.36 1.67
C GLU A 258 0.21 -24.87 0.27
N SER A 259 -0.13 -25.79 -0.64
CA SER A 259 -0.65 -25.48 -1.98
C SER A 259 -2.01 -24.76 -1.98
N ALA A 260 -2.73 -24.76 -0.85
CA ALA A 260 -3.97 -24.00 -0.68
C ALA A 260 -3.76 -22.51 -0.42
N PHE A 261 -2.51 -22.09 -0.20
CA PHE A 261 -2.10 -20.71 0.06
C PHE A 261 -1.38 -20.12 -1.15
N PHE A 262 -1.24 -18.79 -1.18
CA PHE A 262 -0.54 -18.07 -2.24
C PHE A 262 0.97 -18.37 -2.25
N GLN A 263 1.57 -18.57 -3.43
CA GLN A 263 2.95 -19.06 -3.61
C GLN A 263 3.86 -18.08 -4.40
N GLY A 264 3.51 -16.79 -4.48
CA GLY A 264 4.22 -15.82 -5.36
C GLY A 264 5.44 -15.10 -4.75
N ALA A 265 5.75 -15.31 -3.48
CA ALA A 265 6.94 -14.79 -2.82
C ALA A 265 7.29 -15.66 -1.61
N ARG A 266 8.34 -15.29 -0.87
CA ARG A 266 8.73 -15.97 0.37
C ARG A 266 8.58 -15.05 1.58
N LEU A 267 8.05 -15.63 2.65
CA LEU A 267 8.11 -15.08 4.00
C LEU A 267 9.24 -15.78 4.76
N SER A 268 9.78 -15.08 5.75
CA SER A 268 10.76 -15.60 6.71
C SER A 268 10.12 -16.45 7.81
N ILE A 269 8.78 -16.50 7.84
CA ILE A 269 7.97 -17.38 8.69
C ILE A 269 7.14 -18.32 7.81
N PRO A 270 6.80 -19.54 8.28
CA PRO A 270 5.93 -20.45 7.54
C PRO A 270 4.58 -19.81 7.20
N ILE A 271 4.09 -20.04 5.99
CA ILE A 271 2.85 -19.41 5.48
C ILE A 271 1.62 -19.74 6.34
N LYS A 272 1.54 -20.96 6.88
CA LYS A 272 0.49 -21.36 7.82
C LYS A 272 0.53 -20.55 9.12
N GLN A 273 1.72 -20.25 9.63
CA GLN A 273 1.88 -19.42 10.84
C GLN A 273 1.44 -17.99 10.57
N ALA A 274 1.84 -17.41 9.44
CA ALA A 274 1.37 -16.08 9.03
C ALA A 274 -0.16 -16.04 8.90
N ALA A 275 -0.75 -17.03 8.23
CA ALA A 275 -2.19 -17.13 8.05
C ALA A 275 -2.95 -17.29 9.38
N LEU A 276 -2.44 -18.13 10.31
CA LEU A 276 -3.00 -18.26 11.65
C LEU A 276 -2.90 -16.94 12.43
N LEU A 277 -1.76 -16.26 12.36
CA LEU A 277 -1.57 -14.95 13.00
C LEU A 277 -2.60 -13.94 12.50
N ARG A 278 -2.88 -13.91 11.19
CA ARG A 278 -3.93 -13.06 10.60
C ARG A 278 -5.30 -13.37 11.18
N ILE A 279 -5.68 -14.65 11.20
CA ILE A 279 -6.96 -15.09 11.76
C ILE A 279 -7.07 -14.70 13.23
N THR A 280 -6.02 -14.93 14.03
CA THR A 280 -5.98 -14.50 15.44
C THR A 280 -6.17 -12.99 15.57
N CYS A 281 -5.44 -12.18 14.80
CA CYS A 281 -5.52 -10.72 14.85
C CYS A 281 -6.93 -10.22 14.55
N TYR A 282 -7.57 -10.69 13.48
CA TYR A 282 -8.93 -10.26 13.16
C TYR A 282 -9.96 -10.78 14.15
N THR A 283 -9.76 -11.99 14.69
CA THR A 283 -10.63 -12.51 15.76
C THR A 283 -10.59 -11.63 16.99
N LEU A 284 -9.38 -11.23 17.40
CA LEU A 284 -9.19 -10.30 18.52
C LEU A 284 -9.82 -8.94 18.21
N LEU A 285 -9.57 -8.36 17.03
CA LEU A 285 -10.15 -7.08 16.62
C LEU A 285 -11.68 -7.07 16.74
N PHE A 286 -12.37 -8.02 16.08
CA PHE A 286 -13.84 -8.04 16.09
C PHE A 286 -14.40 -8.42 17.47
N SER A 287 -13.74 -9.32 18.20
CA SER A 287 -14.13 -9.65 19.58
C SER A 287 -13.97 -8.44 20.52
N SER A 288 -12.93 -7.63 20.34
CA SER A 288 -12.74 -6.39 21.12
C SER A 288 -13.86 -5.38 20.88
N LEU A 289 -14.37 -5.24 19.65
CA LEU A 289 -15.54 -4.40 19.36
C LEU A 289 -16.78 -4.90 20.12
N ALA A 290 -16.99 -6.22 20.16
CA ALA A 290 -18.09 -6.81 20.93
C ALA A 290 -17.90 -6.65 22.45
N VAL A 291 -16.67 -6.77 22.97
CA VAL A 291 -16.36 -6.49 24.38
C VAL A 291 -16.66 -5.04 24.74
N ILE A 292 -16.25 -4.08 23.91
CA ILE A 292 -16.55 -2.65 24.12
C ILE A 292 -18.07 -2.45 24.20
N ARG A 293 -18.83 -3.07 23.28
CA ARG A 293 -20.29 -3.02 23.30
C ARG A 293 -20.87 -3.61 24.58
N GLN A 294 -20.33 -4.73 25.03
CA GLN A 294 -20.78 -5.40 26.25
C GLN A 294 -20.52 -4.56 27.51
N VAL A 295 -19.34 -3.94 27.60
CA VAL A 295 -18.92 -3.18 28.79
C VAL A 295 -19.56 -1.79 28.85
N THR A 296 -19.70 -1.12 27.70
CA THR A 296 -20.15 0.28 27.65
C THR A 296 -21.63 0.44 27.29
N GLY A 297 -22.27 -0.60 26.73
CA GLY A 297 -23.61 -0.52 26.15
C GLY A 297 -23.68 0.22 24.80
N TRP A 298 -22.64 0.95 24.41
CA TRP A 298 -22.54 1.65 23.13
C TRP A 298 -22.00 0.73 22.04
N ASP A 299 -22.59 0.75 20.85
CA ASP A 299 -22.16 -0.08 19.72
C ASP A 299 -21.05 0.64 18.91
N PRO A 300 -19.77 0.22 19.02
CA PRO A 300 -18.66 0.88 18.32
C PRO A 300 -18.61 0.54 16.83
N THR A 301 -19.48 -0.35 16.34
CA THR A 301 -19.41 -0.87 14.96
C THR A 301 -19.48 0.27 13.94
N ALA A 302 -20.40 1.22 14.11
CA ALA A 302 -20.53 2.34 13.19
C ALA A 302 -19.28 3.23 13.18
N ALA A 303 -18.70 3.49 14.36
CA ALA A 303 -17.46 4.25 14.46
C ALA A 303 -16.28 3.51 13.82
N PHE A 304 -16.15 2.20 14.01
CA PHE A 304 -15.11 1.40 13.35
C PHE A 304 -15.26 1.43 11.81
N LEU A 305 -16.49 1.23 11.31
CA LEU A 305 -16.77 1.27 9.88
C LEU A 305 -16.45 2.64 9.28
N ILE A 306 -16.90 3.72 9.93
CA ILE A 306 -16.72 5.07 9.40
C ILE A 306 -15.28 5.56 9.59
N LEU A 307 -14.67 5.38 10.76
CA LEU A 307 -13.37 5.96 11.08
C LEU A 307 -12.18 5.09 10.67
N TRP A 308 -12.39 3.81 10.31
CA TRP A 308 -11.32 2.93 9.86
C TRP A 308 -11.56 2.34 8.47
N ILE A 309 -12.74 1.75 8.24
CA ILE A 309 -13.03 1.06 6.95
C ILE A 309 -13.28 2.05 5.80
N VAL A 310 -14.05 3.13 6.01
CA VAL A 310 -14.25 4.16 4.97
C VAL A 310 -12.91 4.79 4.53
N PRO A 311 -11.97 5.18 5.42
CA PRO A 311 -10.65 5.62 5.00
C PRO A 311 -9.92 4.61 4.12
N LEU A 312 -9.98 3.32 4.44
CA LEU A 312 -9.36 2.25 3.65
C LEU A 312 -10.00 2.04 2.28
N ILE A 313 -11.29 2.39 2.13
CA ILE A 313 -12.01 2.27 0.85
C ILE A 313 -11.84 3.52 -0.02
N TYR A 314 -11.80 4.71 0.59
CA TYR A 314 -11.81 5.97 -0.15
C TYR A 314 -10.45 6.65 -0.19
N VAL A 315 -9.83 6.90 0.96
CA VAL A 315 -8.66 7.79 1.06
C VAL A 315 -7.36 7.01 0.83
N PHE A 316 -7.21 5.82 1.40
CA PHE A 316 -6.03 4.98 1.20
C PHE A 316 -5.74 4.67 -0.28
N PRO A 317 -6.68 4.11 -1.07
CA PRO A 317 -6.41 3.79 -2.47
C PRO A 317 -6.24 5.05 -3.31
N TYR A 318 -6.86 6.17 -2.93
CA TYR A 318 -6.59 7.47 -3.56
C TYR A 318 -5.13 7.86 -3.49
N LEU A 319 -4.59 7.85 -2.26
CA LEU A 319 -3.23 8.29 -2.00
C LEU A 319 -2.22 7.33 -2.63
N MET A 320 -2.51 6.02 -2.64
CA MET A 320 -1.71 5.05 -3.38
C MET A 320 -1.66 5.36 -4.87
N LEU A 321 -2.82 5.60 -5.49
CA LEU A 321 -2.92 5.93 -6.91
C LEU A 321 -2.18 7.24 -7.22
N LEU A 322 -2.41 8.27 -6.41
CA LEU A 322 -1.79 9.57 -6.60
C LEU A 322 -0.27 9.48 -6.48
N ARG A 323 0.24 8.72 -5.49
CA ARG A 323 1.67 8.47 -5.31
C ARG A 323 2.29 7.76 -6.53
N GLU A 324 1.65 6.70 -7.00
CA GLU A 324 2.09 5.93 -8.16
C GLU A 324 2.18 6.80 -9.43
N VAL A 325 1.15 7.61 -9.68
CA VAL A 325 1.15 8.56 -10.80
C VAL A 325 2.23 9.62 -10.62
N TYR A 326 2.40 10.17 -9.42
CA TYR A 326 3.43 11.17 -9.13
C TYR A 326 4.85 10.65 -9.39
N GLN A 327 5.10 9.38 -9.10
CA GLN A 327 6.43 8.79 -9.18
C GLN A 327 6.75 8.26 -10.58
N HIS A 328 5.76 7.76 -11.32
CA HIS A 328 6.01 6.94 -12.52
C HIS A 328 5.32 7.42 -13.80
N ALA A 329 4.28 8.26 -13.75
CA ALA A 329 3.60 8.67 -14.98
C ALA A 329 4.48 9.61 -15.82
N ASN A 330 4.64 9.35 -17.11
CA ASN A 330 5.66 9.95 -18.00
C ASN A 330 7.13 9.60 -17.66
N ALA A 331 7.39 8.63 -16.78
CA ALA A 331 8.74 8.16 -16.54
C ALA A 331 9.20 7.19 -17.65
N GLY A 332 10.51 7.07 -17.85
CA GLY A 332 11.12 6.08 -18.74
C GLY A 332 11.13 4.68 -18.14
N GLN A 333 12.00 3.80 -18.65
CA GLN A 333 12.22 2.44 -18.11
C GLN A 333 13.67 2.23 -17.68
N GLY A 334 14.53 3.23 -17.88
CA GLY A 334 15.93 3.16 -17.60
C GLY A 334 16.25 3.34 -16.11
N PRO A 335 17.51 3.08 -15.73
CA PRO A 335 17.93 3.06 -14.33
C PRO A 335 17.90 4.44 -13.65
N LEU A 336 17.87 5.54 -14.42
CA LEU A 336 17.88 6.92 -13.90
C LEU A 336 16.61 7.71 -14.21
N ASP A 337 15.70 7.15 -15.00
CA ASP A 337 14.51 7.83 -15.48
C ASP A 337 13.21 7.01 -15.30
N ASN A 338 13.27 5.81 -14.73
CA ASN A 338 12.07 4.99 -14.42
C ASN A 338 11.17 5.57 -13.33
N SER A 339 11.66 6.58 -12.62
CA SER A 339 10.92 7.38 -11.65
C SER A 339 11.60 8.75 -11.52
N ARG A 340 11.22 9.54 -10.52
CA ARG A 340 11.74 10.90 -10.31
C ARG A 340 11.90 11.26 -8.84
N ILE A 341 12.54 12.41 -8.62
CA ILE A 341 12.63 13.07 -7.31
C ILE A 341 11.59 14.19 -7.24
N ILE A 342 10.90 14.31 -6.10
CA ILE A 342 9.76 15.22 -5.94
C ILE A 342 9.92 16.08 -4.69
N HIS A 343 10.21 17.36 -4.85
CA HIS A 343 10.28 18.32 -3.75
C HIS A 343 8.89 18.91 -3.46
N ALA A 344 8.07 18.14 -2.74
CA ALA A 344 6.69 18.49 -2.43
C ALA A 344 6.54 19.44 -1.22
N ASP A 345 5.37 20.06 -1.06
CA ASP A 345 4.99 20.79 0.15
C ASP A 345 4.86 19.83 1.36
N PRO A 346 4.88 20.35 2.61
CA PRO A 346 4.88 19.51 3.81
C PRO A 346 3.69 18.54 3.89
N PHE A 347 2.50 18.97 3.45
CA PHE A 347 1.31 18.12 3.53
C PHE A 347 1.38 16.99 2.51
N THR A 348 1.68 17.29 1.25
CA THR A 348 1.84 16.25 0.22
C THR A 348 2.97 15.28 0.57
N ARG A 349 4.10 15.80 1.09
CA ARG A 349 5.20 14.96 1.56
C ARG A 349 4.78 14.05 2.72
N TRP A 350 3.95 14.54 3.64
CA TRP A 350 3.47 13.75 4.77
C TRP A 350 2.42 12.71 4.35
N ALA A 351 1.39 13.11 3.60
CA ALA A 351 0.24 12.27 3.26
C ALA A 351 0.49 11.31 2.09
N VAL A 352 1.17 11.77 1.03
CA VAL A 352 1.31 11.04 -0.25
C VAL A 352 2.70 10.42 -0.40
N LEU A 353 3.77 11.19 -0.16
CA LEU A 353 5.15 10.76 -0.45
C LEU A 353 5.92 10.33 0.80
N GLY A 354 5.22 9.95 1.87
CA GLY A 354 5.81 9.65 3.18
C GLY A 354 6.97 8.65 3.12
N TYR A 355 7.85 8.72 4.12
CA TYR A 355 8.98 7.78 4.27
C TYR A 355 9.86 7.68 3.02
N GLY A 356 10.44 8.81 2.59
CA GLY A 356 11.44 8.84 1.52
C GLY A 356 10.91 8.56 0.12
N ASN A 357 9.60 8.41 -0.04
CA ASN A 357 8.95 8.21 -1.34
C ASN A 357 8.98 9.45 -2.24
N ASP A 358 9.42 10.59 -1.71
CA ASP A 358 9.83 11.76 -2.48
C ASP A 358 11.18 11.56 -3.22
N PHE A 359 11.94 10.52 -2.88
CA PHE A 359 13.19 10.10 -3.52
C PHE A 359 13.06 8.71 -4.16
N HIS A 360 11.90 8.38 -4.73
CA HIS A 360 11.57 7.03 -5.20
C HIS A 360 12.52 6.50 -6.28
N LEU A 361 13.06 7.38 -7.14
CA LEU A 361 14.10 6.97 -8.10
C LEU A 361 15.32 6.34 -7.41
N ILE A 362 15.79 6.91 -6.29
CA ILE A 362 16.93 6.37 -5.55
C ILE A 362 16.57 5.02 -4.92
N HIS A 363 15.31 4.86 -4.51
CA HIS A 363 14.79 3.58 -4.05
C HIS A 363 14.84 2.51 -5.15
N HIS A 364 14.54 2.84 -6.42
CA HIS A 364 14.73 1.92 -7.55
C HIS A 364 16.21 1.60 -7.81
N ILE A 365 17.10 2.58 -7.69
CA ILE A 365 18.55 2.37 -7.87
C ILE A 365 19.13 1.52 -6.73
N TYR A 366 18.70 1.76 -5.48
CA TYR A 366 19.22 1.14 -4.26
C TYR A 366 18.09 0.69 -3.31
N PRO A 367 17.32 -0.35 -3.66
CA PRO A 367 16.13 -0.77 -2.88
C PRO A 367 16.46 -1.36 -1.51
N ASN A 368 17.74 -1.64 -1.23
CA ASN A 368 18.22 -2.17 0.05
C ASN A 368 18.68 -1.08 1.01
N ILE A 369 18.42 0.20 0.71
CA ILE A 369 18.79 1.32 1.56
C ILE A 369 17.55 1.88 2.27
N PRO A 370 17.60 2.08 3.60
CA PRO A 370 16.46 2.61 4.35
C PRO A 370 16.00 3.99 3.86
N GLN A 371 14.69 4.21 3.82
CA GLN A 371 14.08 5.48 3.38
C GLN A 371 14.68 6.78 3.96
N TYR A 372 15.09 6.81 5.23
CA TYR A 372 15.63 8.02 5.86
C TYR A 372 17.03 8.39 5.36
N ALA A 373 17.72 7.49 4.66
CA ALA A 373 19.03 7.72 4.05
C ALA A 373 18.95 8.25 2.62
N LEU A 374 17.81 8.08 1.93
CA LEU A 374 17.67 8.38 0.49
C LEU A 374 18.00 9.85 0.17
N ARG A 375 17.57 10.79 1.01
CA ARG A 375 17.91 12.22 0.84
C ARG A 375 19.41 12.50 0.99
N GLY A 376 20.10 11.77 1.85
CA GLY A 376 21.55 11.89 2.02
C GLY A 376 22.30 11.39 0.80
N ILE A 377 21.87 10.25 0.27
CA ILE A 377 22.40 9.66 -0.97
C ILE A 377 22.19 10.58 -2.16
N HIS A 378 20.99 11.15 -2.28
CA HIS A 378 20.69 12.11 -3.33
C HIS A 378 21.73 13.23 -3.35
N ARG A 379 22.03 13.82 -2.19
CA ARG A 379 23.02 14.89 -2.06
C ARG A 379 24.41 14.42 -2.50
N GLN A 380 24.84 13.26 -2.01
CA GLN A 380 26.13 12.68 -2.38
C GLN A 380 26.24 12.44 -3.89
N LEU A 381 25.21 11.84 -4.50
CA LEU A 381 25.19 11.58 -5.95
C LEU A 381 25.16 12.85 -6.78
N MET A 382 24.44 13.89 -6.33
CA MET A 382 24.45 15.19 -6.98
C MET A 382 25.84 15.85 -6.95
N GLU A 383 26.67 15.57 -5.95
CA GLU A 383 28.04 16.07 -5.84
C GLU A 383 29.03 15.23 -6.66
N GLU A 384 28.94 13.90 -6.56
CA GLU A 384 29.97 12.96 -7.04
C GLU A 384 29.72 12.38 -8.43
N SER A 385 28.47 12.36 -8.92
CA SER A 385 28.10 11.66 -10.15
C SER A 385 27.50 12.60 -11.21
N PRO A 386 28.26 13.01 -12.24
CA PRO A 386 27.73 13.76 -13.37
C PRO A 386 26.59 13.01 -14.09
N ALA A 387 26.74 11.69 -14.28
CA ALA A 387 25.72 10.87 -14.93
C ALA A 387 24.38 10.88 -14.17
N TYR A 388 24.41 10.87 -12.83
CA TYR A 388 23.21 11.03 -12.03
C TYR A 388 22.65 12.45 -12.16
N ARG A 389 23.48 13.47 -11.96
CA ARG A 389 23.07 14.89 -12.01
C ARG A 389 22.39 15.26 -13.32
N ASP A 390 22.89 14.75 -14.43
CA ASP A 390 22.41 15.07 -15.77
C ASP A 390 21.29 14.12 -16.25
N GLY A 391 21.13 12.96 -15.61
CA GLY A 391 20.25 11.88 -16.05
C GLY A 391 18.93 11.74 -15.28
N ILE A 392 18.75 12.46 -14.17
CA ILE A 392 17.52 12.39 -13.37
C ILE A 392 16.53 13.50 -13.68
N GLU A 393 15.26 13.24 -13.36
CA GLU A 393 14.22 14.26 -13.28
C GLU A 393 13.98 14.70 -11.82
N GLU A 394 14.08 16.00 -11.56
CA GLU A 394 13.63 16.62 -10.31
C GLU A 394 12.46 17.56 -10.54
N THR A 395 11.39 17.38 -9.76
CA THR A 395 10.23 18.28 -9.77
C THR A 395 10.16 19.09 -8.48
N ARG A 396 9.77 20.37 -8.56
CA ARG A 396 9.72 21.28 -7.41
C ARG A 396 8.34 21.90 -7.26
N GLY A 397 7.57 21.37 -6.31
CA GLY A 397 6.15 21.66 -6.16
C GLY A 397 5.27 20.75 -7.01
N ILE A 398 3.99 20.66 -6.62
CA ILE A 398 3.03 19.72 -7.19
C ILE A 398 2.26 20.35 -8.35
N LEU A 399 1.40 21.32 -8.05
CA LEU A 399 0.55 21.98 -9.05
C LEU A 399 1.20 23.22 -9.67
N LYS A 400 2.16 23.81 -8.95
CA LYS A 400 2.90 25.01 -9.34
C LYS A 400 4.35 24.90 -8.85
N PRO A 401 5.31 25.54 -9.55
CA PRO A 401 6.69 25.60 -9.10
C PRO A 401 6.82 26.24 -7.71
N ARG A 402 7.69 25.70 -6.84
CA ARG A 402 7.97 26.30 -5.51
C ARG A 402 8.83 27.55 -5.58
N THR A 403 9.71 27.67 -6.58
CA THR A 403 10.71 28.75 -6.66
C THR A 403 10.95 29.20 -8.11
N GLY A 404 10.48 30.40 -8.46
CA GLY A 404 10.81 31.10 -9.72
C GLY A 404 10.36 30.41 -11.02
N ALA A 405 10.52 31.11 -12.15
CA ALA A 405 10.00 30.69 -13.45
C ALA A 405 10.82 29.61 -14.18
N LYS A 406 11.89 29.07 -13.57
CA LYS A 406 12.84 28.14 -14.21
C LYS A 406 12.74 26.68 -13.72
N GLU A 407 11.92 26.39 -12.70
CA GLU A 407 11.78 25.04 -12.16
C GLU A 407 10.49 24.37 -12.66
N THR A 408 10.58 23.10 -13.03
CA THR A 408 9.44 22.29 -13.48
C THR A 408 8.66 21.78 -12.26
N SER A 409 7.34 22.03 -12.21
CA SER A 409 6.46 21.39 -11.22
C SER A 409 6.11 19.98 -11.67
N LEU A 410 5.63 19.14 -10.75
CA LEU A 410 5.19 17.79 -11.10
C LEU A 410 4.07 17.82 -12.16
N LEU A 411 3.13 18.77 -12.05
CA LEU A 411 2.06 18.93 -13.03
C LEU A 411 2.59 19.34 -14.42
N ASP A 412 3.68 20.11 -14.48
CA ASP A 412 4.33 20.41 -15.76
C ASP A 412 4.91 19.14 -16.39
N SER A 413 5.63 18.34 -15.60
CA SER A 413 6.20 17.03 -15.99
C SER A 413 5.13 16.04 -16.49
N LEU A 414 4.00 15.93 -15.78
CA LEU A 414 2.88 15.06 -16.15
C LEU A 414 2.13 15.52 -17.42
N SER A 415 2.27 16.79 -17.78
CA SER A 415 1.66 17.37 -18.97
C SER A 415 2.63 17.55 -20.14
N ASP A 416 3.91 17.24 -19.96
CA ASP A 416 4.92 17.45 -21.00
C ASP A 416 4.76 16.45 -22.13
N THR A 417 4.61 16.96 -23.36
CA THR A 417 4.43 16.17 -24.59
C THR A 417 5.75 15.97 -25.35
N GLY A 418 6.88 16.30 -24.72
CA GLY A 418 8.21 16.04 -25.24
C GLY A 418 8.40 14.58 -25.69
N PRO A 419 9.40 14.30 -26.55
CA PRO A 419 9.61 12.97 -27.09
C PRO A 419 9.84 11.96 -25.97
N MET A 420 8.84 11.11 -25.74
CA MET A 420 8.92 9.98 -24.83
C MET A 420 9.97 8.98 -25.38
N PRO A 421 11.00 8.60 -24.61
CA PRO A 421 12.09 7.77 -25.14
C PRO A 421 11.64 6.41 -25.71
N HIS A 422 10.45 5.90 -25.35
CA HIS A 422 9.96 4.59 -25.77
C HIS A 422 8.46 4.52 -26.08
N ARG A 423 7.92 5.43 -26.91
CA ARG A 423 6.73 5.09 -27.74
C ARG A 423 7.19 4.60 -29.11
N SER A 424 7.82 3.43 -29.17
CA SER A 424 7.89 2.68 -30.42
C SER A 424 6.86 1.56 -30.36
N SER A 425 5.84 1.63 -31.22
CA SER A 425 4.98 0.54 -31.73
C SER A 425 3.53 0.32 -31.23
N LEU A 426 2.90 1.21 -30.45
CA LEU A 426 1.46 1.03 -30.09
C LEU A 426 0.51 2.15 -30.57
N ALA A 427 0.97 3.04 -31.44
CA ALA A 427 0.12 4.08 -32.02
C ALA A 427 0.21 4.03 -33.55
N ASP A 428 -0.38 3.00 -34.14
CA ASP A 428 -0.81 2.95 -35.54
C ASP A 428 -1.88 1.84 -35.66
N ASP A 429 -3.03 2.03 -35.02
CA ASP A 429 -4.27 1.39 -35.48
C ASP A 429 -5.29 2.50 -35.81
N PRO A 430 -5.55 2.77 -37.10
CA PRO A 430 -6.36 3.90 -37.54
C PRO A 430 -7.87 3.61 -37.49
N SER A 431 -8.36 2.76 -36.58
CA SER A 431 -9.76 2.32 -36.59
C SER A 431 -10.78 3.20 -35.85
N ASP A 432 -10.36 4.20 -35.08
CA ASP A 432 -11.31 5.02 -34.29
C ASP A 432 -11.30 6.49 -34.72
N ALA A 433 -12.03 6.76 -35.82
CA ALA A 433 -12.52 8.09 -36.22
C ALA A 433 -13.99 8.27 -35.81
#